data_AF-A0A935S4S3-F1
#
_entry.id   AF-A0A935S4S3-F1
#
_cell.length_a   1.000
_cell.length_b   1.000
_cell.length_c   1.000
_cell.angle_alpha   90.00
_cell.angle_beta   90.00
_cell.angle_gamma   90.00
#
_symmetry.space_group_name_H-M   'P 1'
#
loop_
_entity.id
_entity.type
_entity.pdbx_description
1 polymer ?
#
loop_
_entity_poly.entity_id
_entity_poly.type
_entity_poly.pdbx_seq_one_letter_code
_entity_poly.pdbx_strand_id
1 'polypeptide(L)'
;MNTNLLLPYTFRKWGWIIFAPSFILGILVLFLNVEFDWLGKKVFTIYAGSGLKILNDADTGQFFSFISGNYTQTFAGILCLVSLMMIAFSKEKTEDEFIWRTRMDSLLWATYINYFILIFCFLFFSILNFCIL
;
A
#
# COMPACT_ATOMS: atom_id res chain seq x y z
N MET A 1 28.36 10.95 7.72
CA MET A 1 27.59 10.39 8.85
C MET A 1 27.00 9.06 8.39
N ASN A 2 27.42 7.95 8.99
CA ASN A 2 27.03 6.59 8.58
C ASN A 2 25.62 6.26 9.07
N THR A 3 24.59 6.68 8.34
CA THR A 3 23.21 6.22 8.59
C THR A 3 22.92 5.05 7.65
N ASN A 4 23.32 3.86 8.11
CA ASN A 4 23.11 2.63 7.37
C ASN A 4 21.65 2.15 7.55
N LEU A 5 20.71 2.87 6.94
CA LEU A 5 19.26 2.68 7.03
C LEU A 5 18.74 1.59 6.07
N LEU A 6 19.63 0.69 5.67
CA LEU A 6 19.37 -0.32 4.64
C LEU A 6 19.27 -1.70 5.28
N LEU A 7 18.21 -2.44 4.95
CA LEU A 7 17.99 -3.80 5.42
C LEU A 7 19.03 -4.75 4.81
N PRO A 8 19.55 -5.74 5.55
CA PRO A 8 20.58 -6.63 5.00
C PRO A 8 20.04 -7.42 3.80
N TYR A 9 20.93 -7.76 2.86
CA TYR A 9 20.63 -8.40 1.57
C TYR A 9 19.74 -9.65 1.65
N THR A 10 19.75 -10.35 2.78
CA THR A 10 18.88 -11.52 3.03
C THR A 10 17.39 -11.19 2.97
N PHE A 11 16.99 -9.97 3.35
CA PHE A 11 15.59 -9.54 3.32
C PHE A 11 15.02 -9.40 1.90
N ARG A 12 15.84 -9.16 0.87
CA ARG A 12 15.38 -9.19 -0.53
C ARG A 12 14.85 -10.55 -0.94
N LYS A 13 15.49 -11.63 -0.50
CA LYS A 13 15.07 -13.01 -0.83
C LYS A 13 13.73 -13.33 -0.18
N TRP A 14 13.59 -13.02 1.11
CA TRP A 14 12.33 -13.19 1.84
C TRP A 14 11.22 -12.31 1.28
N GLY A 15 11.54 -11.06 0.92
CA GLY A 15 10.62 -10.15 0.25
C GLY A 15 10.06 -10.76 -1.04
N TRP A 16 10.91 -11.34 -1.90
CA TRP A 16 10.46 -12.01 -3.12
C TRP A 16 9.63 -13.28 -2.87
N ILE A 17 10.00 -14.07 -1.86
CA ILE A 17 9.26 -15.28 -1.46
C ILE A 17 7.86 -14.93 -0.96
N ILE A 18 7.68 -13.81 -0.26
CA ILE A 18 6.37 -13.35 0.23
C ILE A 18 5.61 -12.60 -0.88
N PHE A 19 6.31 -11.85 -1.71
CA PHE A 19 5.71 -11.04 -2.78
C PHE A 19 5.06 -11.92 -3.84
N ALA A 20 5.74 -12.96 -4.35
CA ALA A 20 5.18 -13.82 -5.40
C ALA A 20 3.81 -14.43 -5.04
N PRO A 21 3.62 -15.12 -3.90
CA PRO A 21 2.31 -15.65 -3.53
C PRO A 21 1.31 -14.56 -3.19
N SER A 22 1.73 -13.44 -2.59
CA SER A 22 0.83 -12.31 -2.30
C SER A 22 0.33 -11.64 -3.58
N PHE A 23 1.18 -11.54 -4.60
CA PHE A 23 0.87 -10.95 -5.89
C PHE A 23 -0.08 -11.85 -6.69
N ILE A 24 0.17 -13.16 -6.71
CA ILE A 24 -0.75 -14.15 -7.29
C ILE A 24 -2.10 -14.09 -6.57
N LEU A 25 -2.11 -14.09 -5.24
CA LEU A 25 -3.33 -13.99 -4.45
C LEU A 25 -4.06 -12.68 -4.74
N GLY A 26 -3.34 -11.55 -4.83
CA GLY A 26 -3.92 -10.26 -5.21
C GLY A 26 -4.60 -10.28 -6.57
N ILE A 27 -3.98 -10.90 -7.59
CA ILE A 27 -4.59 -11.09 -8.91
C ILE A 27 -5.84 -11.97 -8.82
N LEU A 28 -5.77 -13.11 -8.13
CA LEU A 28 -6.91 -14.01 -7.97
C LEU A 28 -8.08 -13.30 -7.28
N VAL A 29 -7.81 -12.50 -6.25
CA VAL A 29 -8.85 -11.78 -5.54
C VAL A 29 -9.46 -10.67 -6.41
N LEU A 30 -8.67 -9.96 -7.22
CA LEU A 30 -9.17 -8.89 -8.09
C LEU A 30 -10.01 -9.41 -9.28
N PHE A 31 -9.59 -10.51 -9.91
CA PHE A 31 -10.23 -11.00 -11.14
C PHE A 31 -11.25 -12.13 -10.90
N LEU A 32 -11.02 -12.97 -9.90
CA LEU A 32 -11.87 -14.14 -9.61
C LEU A 32 -12.69 -13.97 -8.33
N ASN A 33 -12.57 -12.82 -7.66
CA ASN A 33 -13.28 -12.49 -6.42
C ASN A 33 -13.17 -13.60 -5.36
N VAL A 34 -11.95 -14.17 -5.23
CA VAL A 34 -11.68 -15.25 -4.28
C VAL A 34 -11.76 -14.71 -2.86
N GLU A 35 -12.60 -15.36 -2.06
CA GLU A 35 -12.91 -14.97 -0.71
C GLU A 35 -12.53 -16.08 0.28
N PHE A 36 -11.80 -15.74 1.34
CA PHE A 36 -11.45 -16.67 2.41
C PHE A 36 -12.29 -16.44 3.66
N ASP A 37 -13.23 -17.35 3.95
CA ASP A 37 -14.14 -17.27 5.11
C ASP A 37 -13.43 -17.25 6.48
N TRP A 38 -12.23 -17.83 6.57
CA TRP A 38 -11.46 -17.84 7.82
C TRP A 38 -10.80 -16.48 8.13
N LEU A 39 -10.60 -15.63 7.12
CA LEU A 39 -10.02 -14.29 7.27
C LEU A 39 -11.06 -13.22 7.66
N GLY A 40 -12.35 -13.48 7.40
CA GLY A 40 -13.41 -12.46 7.37
C GLY A 40 -14.32 -12.37 8.58
N LYS A 41 -13.88 -12.78 9.79
CA LYS A 41 -14.81 -12.86 10.93
C LYS A 41 -15.10 -11.51 11.58
N LYS A 42 -14.07 -10.73 11.95
CA LYS A 42 -14.19 -9.37 12.50
C LYS A 42 -12.87 -8.62 12.34
N VAL A 43 -12.91 -7.38 11.84
CA VAL A 43 -11.73 -6.48 11.82
C VAL A 43 -12.09 -5.18 12.53
N PHE A 44 -11.11 -4.65 13.25
CA PHE A 44 -11.23 -3.37 13.93
C PHE A 44 -11.14 -2.24 12.91
N THR A 45 -12.18 -1.41 12.82
CA THR A 45 -12.16 -0.20 11.99
C THR A 45 -12.20 1.03 12.88
N ILE A 46 -11.34 2.00 12.56
CA ILE A 46 -11.32 3.30 13.26
C ILE A 46 -12.62 4.07 12.96
N TYR A 47 -13.19 3.85 11.78
CA TYR A 47 -14.45 4.42 11.36
C TYR A 47 -15.34 3.38 10.69
N ALA A 48 -16.60 3.37 11.10
CA ALA A 48 -17.65 2.51 10.57
C ALA A 48 -18.85 3.40 10.20
N GLY A 49 -18.91 3.84 8.94
CA GLY A 49 -19.98 4.71 8.45
C GLY A 49 -19.84 4.98 6.95
N SER A 50 -20.98 5.21 6.28
CA SER A 50 -21.09 5.54 4.85
C SER A 50 -20.69 6.99 4.52
N GLY A 51 -20.59 7.86 5.52
CA GLY A 51 -20.26 9.27 5.35
C GLY A 51 -19.76 9.86 6.66
N LEU A 52 -18.94 10.91 6.58
CA LEU A 52 -18.36 11.58 7.75
C LEU A 52 -19.47 12.31 8.50
N LYS A 53 -19.77 11.89 9.74
CA LYS A 53 -20.82 12.46 10.61
C LYS A 53 -20.76 14.00 10.81
N ILE A 54 -19.62 14.62 10.48
CA ILE A 54 -19.43 16.08 10.49
C ILE A 54 -20.25 16.78 9.38
N LEU A 55 -20.57 16.08 8.28
CA LEU A 55 -21.26 16.62 7.10
C LEU A 55 -22.76 16.31 7.08
N ASN A 56 -23.20 15.22 7.72
CA ASN A 56 -24.60 14.83 7.82
C ASN A 56 -24.90 14.20 9.19
N ASP A 57 -25.83 14.81 9.94
CA ASP A 57 -26.24 14.36 11.28
C ASP A 57 -27.11 13.07 11.24
N ALA A 58 -27.56 12.68 10.05
CA ALA A 58 -28.29 11.44 9.80
C ALA A 58 -27.37 10.20 9.66
N ASP A 59 -26.05 10.39 9.54
CA ASP A 59 -25.11 9.29 9.38
C ASP A 59 -24.81 8.62 10.74
N THR A 60 -25.04 7.31 10.79
CA THR A 60 -24.74 6.45 11.95
C THR A 60 -23.26 6.06 12.00
N GLY A 61 -22.37 7.00 11.65
CA GLY A 61 -20.93 6.80 11.72
C GLY A 61 -20.47 6.56 13.16
N GLN A 62 -19.98 5.36 13.43
CA GLN A 62 -19.38 4.99 14.71
C GLN A 62 -17.86 5.04 14.60
N PHE A 63 -17.21 5.70 15.55
CA PHE A 63 -15.77 5.60 15.73
C PHE A 63 -15.43 4.34 16.52
N PHE A 64 -14.38 3.63 16.12
CA PHE A 64 -13.87 2.41 16.78
C PHE A 64 -14.92 1.29 16.91
N SER A 65 -15.36 0.75 15.77
CA SER A 65 -16.33 -0.35 15.72
C SER A 65 -15.72 -1.63 15.14
N PHE A 66 -16.31 -2.76 15.47
CA PHE A 66 -15.96 -4.05 14.87
C PHE A 66 -16.96 -4.38 13.78
N ILE A 67 -16.51 -4.33 12.53
CA ILE A 67 -17.32 -4.74 11.38
C ILE A 67 -16.98 -6.18 11.02
N SER A 68 -18.03 -6.96 10.74
CA SER A 68 -17.91 -8.28 10.11
C SER A 68 -17.96 -8.12 8.59
N GLY A 69 -16.97 -8.66 7.89
CA GLY A 69 -16.86 -8.55 6.44
C GLY A 69 -15.66 -9.34 5.92
N ASN A 70 -15.61 -9.55 4.61
CA ASN A 70 -14.47 -10.22 4.00
C ASN A 70 -13.33 -9.23 3.72
N TYR A 71 -12.23 -9.38 4.46
CA TYR A 71 -11.06 -8.50 4.34
C TYR A 71 -9.89 -9.18 3.62
N THR A 72 -10.17 -10.22 2.82
CA THR A 72 -9.17 -10.93 2.02
C THR A 72 -8.39 -9.96 1.12
N GLN A 73 -9.08 -9.03 0.46
CA GLN A 73 -8.47 -7.99 -0.37
C GLN A 73 -7.51 -7.10 0.42
N THR A 74 -7.95 -6.60 1.57
CA THR A 74 -7.15 -5.73 2.43
C THR A 74 -5.90 -6.45 2.92
N PHE A 75 -6.04 -7.71 3.35
CA PHE A 75 -4.91 -8.50 3.82
C PHE A 75 -3.91 -8.81 2.70
N ALA A 76 -4.39 -9.19 1.51
CA ALA A 76 -3.55 -9.40 0.33
C ALA A 76 -2.77 -8.13 -0.03
N GLY A 77 -3.44 -6.96 0.01
CA GLY A 77 -2.83 -5.66 -0.23
C GLY A 77 -1.74 -5.32 0.78
N ILE A 78 -1.99 -5.53 2.08
CA ILE A 78 -0.99 -5.30 3.14
C ILE A 78 0.22 -6.21 2.96
N LEU A 79 0.01 -7.51 2.70
CA LEU A 79 1.10 -8.46 2.47
C LEU A 79 1.96 -8.04 1.27
N CYS A 80 1.30 -7.62 0.19
CA CYS A 80 1.94 -7.09 -1.00
C CYS A 80 2.80 -5.85 -0.67
N LEU A 81 2.23 -4.85 0.01
CA LEU A 81 2.94 -3.62 0.40
C LEU A 81 4.15 -3.90 1.28
N VAL A 82 4.01 -4.74 2.31
CA VAL A 82 5.10 -5.10 3.21
C VAL A 82 6.22 -5.79 2.43
N SER A 83 5.88 -6.71 1.53
CA SER A 83 6.87 -7.42 0.71
C SER A 83 7.61 -6.49 -0.27
N LEU A 84 6.92 -5.55 -0.94
CA LEU A 84 7.57 -4.54 -1.77
C LEU A 84 8.50 -3.64 -0.96
N MET A 85 8.09 -3.23 0.24
CA MET A 85 8.91 -2.40 1.11
C MET A 85 10.21 -3.14 1.50
N MET A 86 10.12 -4.43 1.85
CA MET A 86 11.30 -5.25 2.14
C MET A 86 12.22 -5.41 0.93
N ILE A 87 11.68 -5.52 -0.28
CA ILE A 87 12.47 -5.59 -1.52
C ILE A 87 13.14 -4.24 -1.82
N ALA A 88 12.40 -3.13 -1.74
CA ALA A 88 12.87 -1.80 -2.10
C ALA A 88 13.96 -1.26 -1.16
N PHE A 89 13.88 -1.57 0.14
CA PHE A 89 14.84 -1.10 1.15
C PHE A 89 15.98 -2.09 1.45
N SER A 90 16.09 -3.20 0.72
CA SER A 90 17.19 -4.15 0.89
C SER A 90 18.49 -3.64 0.26
N LYS A 91 19.62 -3.89 0.93
CA LYS A 91 20.98 -3.65 0.43
C LYS A 91 21.26 -4.40 -0.86
N GLU A 92 22.00 -3.75 -1.75
CA GLU A 92 22.64 -4.38 -2.89
C GLU A 92 23.99 -5.01 -2.48
N LYS A 93 24.42 -6.07 -3.17
CA LYS A 93 25.58 -6.88 -2.76
C LYS A 93 26.92 -6.13 -2.78
N THR A 94 27.03 -5.12 -3.65
CA THR A 94 28.18 -4.23 -3.78
C THR A 94 27.66 -2.80 -3.89
N GLU A 95 27.72 -2.04 -2.80
CA GLU A 95 27.42 -0.60 -2.84
C GLU A 95 28.64 0.16 -3.34
N ASP A 96 28.65 0.44 -4.65
CA ASP A 96 29.54 1.45 -5.23
C ASP A 96 28.93 2.85 -5.00
N GLU A 97 29.75 3.90 -4.94
CA GLU A 97 29.30 5.29 -4.72
C GLU A 97 28.28 5.73 -5.78
N PHE A 98 28.44 5.20 -7.01
CA PHE A 98 27.48 5.39 -8.10
C PHE A 98 26.10 4.77 -7.81
N ILE A 99 26.06 3.55 -7.28
CA ILE A 99 24.79 2.84 -6.96
C ILE A 99 24.01 3.62 -5.89
N TRP A 100 24.70 4.11 -4.87
CA TRP A 100 24.09 4.93 -3.82
C TRP A 100 23.46 6.21 -4.38
N ARG A 101 24.20 6.93 -5.25
CA ARG A 101 23.74 8.16 -5.89
C ARG A 101 22.53 7.91 -6.79
N THR A 102 22.59 6.89 -7.64
CA THR A 102 21.48 6.52 -8.54
C THR A 102 20.20 6.19 -7.76
N ARG A 103 20.29 5.54 -6.60
CA ARG A 103 19.12 5.24 -5.76
C ARG A 103 18.45 6.51 -5.23
N MET A 104 19.24 7.46 -4.74
CA MET A 104 18.71 8.75 -4.26
C MET A 104 18.10 9.57 -5.40
N ASP A 105 18.77 9.61 -6.55
CA ASP A 105 18.24 10.28 -7.75
C ASP A 105 16.94 9.63 -8.23
N SER A 106 16.84 8.29 -8.21
CA SER A 106 15.62 7.57 -8.57
C SER A 106 14.45 7.90 -7.64
N LEU A 107 14.71 8.01 -6.33
CA LEU A 107 13.68 8.38 -5.36
C LEU A 107 13.18 9.81 -5.60
N LEU A 108 14.08 10.74 -5.93
CA LEU A 108 13.74 12.12 -6.30
C LEU A 108 12.90 12.18 -7.59
N TRP A 109 13.29 11.41 -8.61
CA TRP A 109 12.51 11.30 -9.84
C TRP A 109 11.13 10.69 -9.59
N ALA A 110 11.02 9.69 -8.71
CA ALA A 110 9.73 9.09 -8.35
C ALA A 110 8.79 10.12 -7.70
N THR A 111 9.29 10.98 -6.80
CA THR A 111 8.48 12.08 -6.22
C THR A 111 8.12 13.12 -7.27
N TYR A 112 9.04 13.53 -8.15
CA TYR A 112 8.73 14.49 -9.21
C TYR A 112 7.62 13.99 -10.15
N ILE A 113 7.69 12.72 -10.57
CA ILE A 113 6.66 12.11 -11.40
C ILE A 113 5.33 12.03 -10.64
N ASN A 114 5.36 11.67 -9.35
CA ASN A 114 4.15 11.61 -8.52
C ASN A 114 3.45 12.98 -8.42
N TYR A 115 4.21 14.05 -8.13
CA TYR A 115 3.66 15.40 -8.09
C TYR A 115 3.16 15.88 -9.46
N PHE A 116 3.86 15.52 -10.54
CA PHE A 116 3.42 15.84 -11.89
C PHE A 116 2.05 15.20 -12.20
N ILE A 117 1.89 13.91 -11.89
CA ILE A 117 0.63 13.18 -12.05
C ILE A 117 -0.47 13.80 -11.18
N LEU A 118 -0.16 14.18 -9.94
CA LEU A 118 -1.12 14.85 -9.06
C LEU A 118 -1.58 16.19 -9.66
N ILE A 119 -0.66 17.05 -10.08
CA ILE A 119 -1.01 18.34 -10.71
C ILE A 119 -1.85 18.10 -11.97
N PHE A 120 -1.48 17.12 -12.79
CA PHE A 120 -2.26 16.73 -13.96
C PHE A 120 -3.68 16.29 -13.56
N CYS A 121 -3.80 15.47 -12.52
CA CYS A 121 -5.10 15.07 -11.97
C CYS A 121 -5.89 16.30 -11.50
N PHE A 122 -5.29 17.24 -10.77
CA PHE A 122 -5.95 18.48 -10.34
C PHE A 122 -6.46 19.34 -11.50
N LEU A 123 -5.75 19.39 -12.62
CA LEU A 123 -6.13 20.19 -13.79
C LEU A 123 -7.22 19.53 -14.64
N PHE A 124 -7.19 18.21 -14.77
CA PHE A 124 -8.07 17.47 -15.71
C PHE A 124 -9.21 16.70 -15.03
N PHE A 125 -9.03 16.28 -13.77
CA PHE A 125 -10.04 15.58 -12.98
C PHE A 125 -10.48 16.47 -11.81
N SER A 126 -11.77 16.85 -11.78
CA SER A 126 -12.34 17.56 -10.64
C SER A 126 -12.14 16.69 -9.38
N ILE A 127 -11.47 17.24 -8.36
CA ILE A 127 -10.86 16.50 -7.23
C ILE A 127 -11.79 15.50 -6.53
N LEU A 128 -13.09 15.78 -6.55
CA LEU A 128 -14.13 14.96 -5.95
C LEU A 128 -14.39 13.64 -6.68
N ASN A 129 -14.23 13.56 -8.00
CA ASN A 129 -14.47 12.30 -8.73
C ASN A 129 -13.28 11.33 -8.65
N PHE A 130 -12.06 11.83 -8.41
CA PHE A 130 -10.85 10.98 -8.36
C PHE A 130 -10.59 10.40 -6.97
N CYS A 131 -10.95 11.11 -5.88
CA CYS A 131 -10.75 10.63 -4.52
C CYS A 131 -11.84 9.63 -4.06
N ILE A 132 -12.93 9.49 -4.81
CA ILE A 132 -14.12 8.69 -4.46
C ILE A 132 -14.23 7.39 -5.28
N LEU A 133 -13.30 7.14 -6.22
CA LEU A 133 -13.21 5.88 -6.98
C LEU A 133 -12.03 5.05 -6.52
#